data_AF-A0A0F6R133-F1
#
_entry.id   AF-A0A0F6R133-F1
#
_cell.length_a   1.000
_cell.length_b   1.000
_cell.length_c   1.000
_cell.angle_alpha   90.00
_cell.angle_beta   90.00
_cell.angle_gamma   90.00
#
_symmetry.space_group_name_H-M   'P 1'
#
loop_
_entity.id
_entity.type
_entity.pdbx_description
1 polymer ?
#
loop_
_entity_poly.entity_id
_entity_poly.type
_entity_poly.pdbx_seq_one_letter_code
_entity_poly.pdbx_strand_id
1 'polypeptide(L)'
;MVVLNPGNVLAILQGGYAMGRGRAKAKQTKVARQLKYNTHSMDLDSLQKELAGNSPRHQESDYEDLPVDDQYAEYADWAEEDLEEEERY
;
A
#
# COMPACT_ATOMS: atom_id res chain seq x y z
N MET A 1 -42.70 37.42 -19.64
CA MET A 1 -42.19 37.67 -18.28
C MET A 1 -41.80 36.32 -17.67
N VAL A 2 -40.50 36.02 -17.59
CA VAL A 2 -40.01 34.79 -16.95
C VAL A 2 -39.65 35.16 -15.52
N VAL A 3 -40.41 34.63 -14.55
CA VAL A 3 -40.16 34.84 -13.13
C VAL A 3 -39.00 33.93 -12.72
N LEU A 4 -37.80 34.49 -12.66
CA LEU A 4 -36.64 33.82 -12.08
C LEU A 4 -36.84 33.75 -10.57
N ASN A 5 -36.99 32.55 -10.02
CA ASN A 5 -37.01 32.30 -8.58
C ASN A 5 -35.67 32.76 -7.97
N PRO A 6 -35.65 33.75 -7.08
CA PRO A 6 -34.41 34.28 -6.48
C PRO A 6 -33.80 33.36 -5.41
N GLY A 7 -34.17 32.07 -5.39
CA GLY A 7 -33.80 31.13 -4.32
C GLY A 7 -32.60 30.23 -4.60
N ASN A 8 -32.07 30.18 -5.84
CA ASN A 8 -30.98 29.27 -6.20
C ASN A 8 -29.67 29.99 -6.54
N VAL A 9 -29.34 31.02 -5.76
CA VAL A 9 -27.99 31.62 -5.82
C VAL A 9 -27.07 30.82 -4.91
N LEU A 10 -26.30 29.95 -5.56
CA LEU A 10 -25.00 29.41 -5.16
C LEU A 10 -24.36 30.18 -3.96
N ALA A 11 -24.59 29.72 -2.74
CA ALA A 11 -23.83 30.18 -1.57
C ALA A 11 -22.52 29.40 -1.48
N ILE A 12 -21.60 29.67 -2.42
CA ILE A 12 -20.19 29.30 -2.27
C ILE A 12 -19.50 30.51 -1.65
N LEU A 13 -18.78 30.25 -0.55
CA LEU A 13 -18.04 31.20 0.30
C LEU A 13 -18.89 31.89 1.38
N GLN A 14 -18.81 31.38 2.62
CA GLN A 14 -18.47 32.12 3.85
C GLN A 14 -18.84 31.28 5.10
N GLY A 15 -17.83 30.91 5.89
CA GLY A 15 -17.91 30.86 7.37
C GLY A 15 -18.87 29.90 8.10
N GLY A 16 -19.44 28.88 7.48
CA GLY A 16 -20.55 28.10 8.08
C GLY A 16 -20.29 26.62 8.39
N TYR A 17 -19.18 26.24 9.04
CA TYR A 17 -18.98 24.83 9.41
C TYR A 17 -18.26 24.58 10.75
N ALA A 18 -18.64 25.30 11.80
CA ALA A 18 -18.05 25.12 13.12
C ALA A 18 -18.89 24.23 14.07
N MET A 19 -20.17 23.97 13.79
CA MET A 19 -21.07 23.36 14.76
C MET A 19 -21.04 21.81 14.68
N GLY A 20 -19.95 21.20 15.14
CA GLY A 20 -19.86 19.74 15.33
C GLY A 20 -18.60 19.07 14.76
N ARG A 21 -17.83 19.78 13.93
CA ARG A 21 -16.58 19.24 13.35
C ARG A 21 -15.49 18.97 14.38
N GLY A 22 -15.50 19.60 15.55
CA GLY A 22 -14.53 19.34 16.62
C GLY A 22 -14.60 17.90 17.13
N ARG A 23 -15.81 17.38 17.39
CA ARG A 23 -16.01 15.99 17.84
C ARG A 23 -15.72 14.99 16.73
N ALA A 24 -16.15 15.30 15.51
CA ALA A 24 -15.85 14.45 14.34
C ALA A 24 -14.34 14.37 14.10
N LYS A 25 -13.64 15.51 14.09
CA LYS A 25 -12.17 15.58 13.93
C LYS A 25 -11.45 14.83 15.05
N ALA A 26 -11.90 14.97 16.30
CA ALA A 26 -11.33 14.21 17.41
C ALA A 26 -11.51 12.70 17.24
N LYS A 27 -12.70 12.24 16.82
CA LYS A 27 -12.96 10.82 16.51
C LYS A 27 -12.06 10.33 15.38
N GLN A 28 -11.93 11.10 14.30
CA GLN A 28 -11.07 10.75 13.16
C GLN A 28 -9.59 10.66 13.56
N THR A 29 -9.07 11.62 14.33
CA THR A 29 -7.69 11.57 14.82
C THR A 29 -7.45 10.37 15.73
N LYS A 30 -8.42 9.99 16.57
CA LYS A 30 -8.33 8.79 17.40
C LYS A 30 -8.24 7.53 16.55
N VAL A 31 -9.12 7.38 15.56
CA VAL A 31 -9.13 6.24 14.63
C VAL A 31 -7.84 6.19 13.81
N ALA A 32 -7.39 7.31 13.27
CA ALA A 32 -6.14 7.38 12.50
C ALA A 32 -4.91 7.01 13.33
N ARG A 33 -4.83 7.45 14.59
CA ARG A 33 -3.75 7.06 15.50
C ARG A 33 -3.81 5.58 15.85
N GLN A 34 -5.01 5.05 16.10
CA GLN A 34 -5.18 3.61 16.29
C GLN A 34 -4.70 2.87 15.04
N LEU A 35 -5.08 3.27 13.83
CA LEU A 35 -4.62 2.61 12.61
C LEU A 35 -3.10 2.72 12.42
N LYS A 36 -2.51 3.89 12.69
CA LYS A 36 -1.08 4.14 12.51
C LYS A 36 -0.20 3.41 13.52
N TYR A 37 -0.64 3.34 14.77
CA TYR A 37 0.16 2.84 15.89
C TYR A 37 -0.35 1.51 16.44
N ASN A 38 -1.39 0.90 15.85
CA ASN A 38 -1.78 -0.47 16.15
C ASN A 38 -0.79 -1.43 15.50
N THR A 39 0.20 -1.85 16.28
CA THR A 39 1.03 -2.99 15.94
C THR A 39 0.16 -4.23 15.95
N HIS A 40 -0.13 -4.79 14.77
CA HIS A 40 -0.86 -6.05 14.68
C HIS A 40 0.01 -7.14 15.32
N SER A 41 -0.52 -7.80 16.35
CA SER A 41 0.09 -9.02 16.86
C SER A 41 -0.15 -10.11 15.84
N MET A 42 0.86 -10.43 15.04
CA MET A 42 0.84 -11.60 14.17
C MET A 42 1.07 -12.84 15.03
N ASP A 43 0.30 -13.89 14.78
CA ASP A 43 0.53 -15.20 15.37
C ASP A 43 1.71 -15.86 14.65
N LEU A 44 2.91 -15.63 15.19
CA LEU A 44 4.16 -16.14 14.64
C LEU A 44 4.21 -17.67 14.67
N ASP A 45 3.54 -18.30 15.64
CA ASP A 45 3.52 -19.76 15.78
C ASP A 45 2.71 -20.40 14.64
N SER A 46 1.56 -19.81 14.29
CA SER A 46 0.78 -20.24 13.13
C SER A 46 1.55 -20.07 11.82
N LEU A 47 2.21 -18.91 11.63
CA LEU A 47 3.03 -18.65 10.44
C LEU A 47 4.20 -19.64 10.30
N GLN A 48 4.91 -19.91 11.40
CA GLN A 48 5.99 -20.90 11.41
C GLN A 48 5.50 -22.30 11.05
N LYS A 49 4.33 -22.69 11.54
CA LYS A 49 3.73 -23.99 11.23
C LYS A 49 3.36 -24.11 9.74
N GLU A 50 2.84 -23.06 9.13
CA GLU A 50 2.55 -23.03 7.69
C GLU A 50 3.84 -23.11 6.86
N LEU A 51 4.87 -22.34 7.23
CA LEU A 51 6.16 -22.35 6.53
C LEU A 51 6.88 -23.70 6.64
N ALA A 52 6.88 -24.29 7.83
CA ALA A 52 7.47 -25.61 8.07
C ALA A 52 6.67 -26.73 7.38
N GLY A 53 5.34 -26.61 7.33
CA GLY A 53 4.46 -27.55 6.64
C GLY A 53 4.58 -27.48 5.11
N ASN A 54 4.90 -26.31 4.57
CA ASN A 54 5.19 -26.08 3.16
C ASN A 54 6.69 -26.19 2.83
N SER A 55 7.49 -26.88 3.64
CA SER A 55 8.88 -27.17 3.28
C SER A 55 8.88 -27.79 1.87
N PRO A 56 9.42 -27.09 0.85
CA PRO A 56 9.55 -27.66 -0.47
C PRO A 56 10.52 -28.81 -0.27
N ARG A 57 9.99 -30.04 -0.26
CA ARG A 57 10.80 -31.24 -0.28
C ARG A 57 11.57 -31.20 -1.58
N HIS A 58 12.77 -30.63 -1.52
CA HIS A 58 13.87 -30.88 -2.43
C HIS A 58 13.45 -30.87 -3.92
N GLN A 59 13.23 -29.68 -4.46
CA GLN A 59 13.42 -29.44 -5.89
C GLN A 59 14.63 -28.51 -6.00
N GLU A 60 15.81 -29.06 -5.75
CA GLU A 60 17.08 -28.31 -5.89
C GLU A 60 17.65 -28.42 -7.32
N SER A 61 16.96 -29.10 -8.25
CA SER A 61 17.58 -29.57 -9.48
C SER A 61 16.91 -29.14 -10.79
N ASP A 62 16.10 -28.08 -10.82
CA ASP A 62 15.40 -27.71 -12.07
C ASP A 62 15.29 -26.20 -12.34
N TYR A 63 15.92 -25.33 -11.54
CA TYR A 63 15.84 -23.87 -11.76
C TYR A 63 16.81 -23.35 -12.83
N GLU A 64 17.82 -24.13 -13.23
CA GLU A 64 18.81 -23.71 -14.25
C GLU A 64 18.28 -23.75 -15.69
N ASP A 65 17.19 -24.49 -15.96
CA ASP A 65 16.63 -24.66 -17.33
C ASP A 65 15.20 -24.07 -17.49
N LEU A 66 14.75 -23.25 -16.52
CA LEU A 66 13.47 -22.58 -16.65
C LEU A 66 13.62 -21.39 -17.61
N PRO A 67 12.77 -21.28 -18.65
CA PRO A 67 12.76 -20.09 -19.49
C PRO A 67 12.41 -18.88 -18.63
N VAL A 68 13.33 -17.93 -18.56
CA VAL A 68 13.13 -16.66 -17.85
C VAL A 68 11.98 -15.94 -18.55
N ASP A 69 10.91 -15.66 -17.82
CA ASP A 69 9.79 -14.86 -18.32
C ASP A 69 10.28 -13.45 -18.69
N ASP A 70 9.72 -12.84 -19.74
CA ASP A 70 10.17 -11.53 -20.25
C ASP A 70 10.16 -10.45 -19.14
N GLN A 71 9.22 -10.55 -18.19
CA GLN A 71 9.17 -9.66 -17.03
C GLN A 71 10.34 -9.83 -16.06
N TYR A 72 10.89 -11.03 -15.94
CA TYR A 72 12.03 -11.32 -15.08
C TYR A 72 13.37 -11.03 -15.75
N ALA A 73 13.43 -11.10 -17.09
CA ALA A 73 14.61 -10.76 -17.86
C ALA A 73 15.03 -9.29 -17.68
N GLU A 74 14.06 -8.35 -17.66
CA GLU A 74 14.36 -6.92 -17.43
C GLU A 74 15.06 -6.67 -16.08
N TYR A 75 14.72 -7.43 -15.04
CA TYR A 75 15.38 -7.30 -13.73
C TYR A 75 16.79 -7.90 -13.72
N ALA A 76 17.06 -8.93 -14.53
CA ALA A 76 18.37 -9.52 -14.66
C ALA A 76 19.36 -8.54 -15.32
N ASP A 77 18.92 -7.84 -16.38
CA ASP A 77 19.72 -6.82 -17.06
C ASP A 77 20.14 -5.68 -16.10
N TRP A 78 19.23 -5.21 -15.25
CA TRP A 78 19.52 -4.15 -14.27
C TRP A 78 20.48 -4.63 -13.17
N ALA A 79 20.36 -5.90 -12.75
CA ALA A 79 21.27 -6.48 -11.78
C ALA A 79 22.68 -6.64 -12.37
N GLU A 80 22.79 -6.98 -13.65
CA GLU A 80 24.07 -7.08 -14.35
C GLU A 80 24.71 -5.70 -14.55
N GLU A 81 23.94 -4.65 -14.86
CA GLU A 81 24.41 -3.26 -14.95
C GLU A 81 24.96 -2.73 -13.61
N ASP A 82 24.28 -3.02 -12.49
CA ASP A 82 24.72 -2.63 -11.13
C ASP A 82 26.06 -3.31 -10.75
N LEU A 83 26.22 -4.58 -11.13
CA LEU A 83 27.47 -5.33 -10.93
C LEU A 83 28.61 -4.83 -11.83
N GLU A 84 28.32 -4.44 -13.07
CA GLU A 84 29.31 -3.82 -13.97
C GLU A 84 29.73 -2.42 -13.51
N GLU A 85 28.83 -1.65 -12.89
CA GLU A 85 29.16 -0.33 -12.31
C GLU A 85 30.07 -0.48 -11.09
N GLU A 86 29.86 -1.49 -10.24
CA GLU A 86 30.76 -1.81 -9.12
C GLU A 86 32.17 -2.23 -9.58
N GLU A 87 32.30 -3.02 -10.65
CA GLU A 87 33.62 -3.40 -11.19
C GLU A 87 34.36 -2.25 -11.91
N ARG A 88 33.64 -1.20 -12.30
CA ARG A 88 34.21 -0.01 -12.97
C ARG A 88 34.85 0.98 -11.99
N TYR A 89 34.60 0.82 -10.69
CA TYR A 89 35.17 1.63 -9.60
C TYR A 89 36.35 0.95 -8.90
#